data_AF-A0A9X2MJD1-F1
#
_entry.id   AF-A0A9X2MJD1-F1
#
_cell.length_a   1.000
_cell.length_b   1.000
_cell.length_c   1.000
_cell.angle_alpha   90.00
_cell.angle_beta   90.00
_cell.angle_gamma   90.00
#
_symmetry.space_group_name_H-M   'P 1'
#
loop_
_entity.id
_entity.type
_entity.pdbx_description
1 polymer ?
#
loop_
_entity_poly.entity_id
_entity_poly.type
_entity_poly.pdbx_seq_one_letter_code
_entity_poly.pdbx_strand_id
1 'polypeptide(L)' 'MEGGNISKYNLNEKKQIMKNEYPNSDNNKLAKKLGYTESTLRTKASKLGLKKSEEYMNKIYKKMQTGKKDKQKEGKI' A
#
# COMPACT_ATOMS: atom_id res chain seq x y z
N MET A 1 2.57 0.69 -27.52
CA MET A 1 2.50 0.64 -26.05
C MET A 1 1.07 0.98 -25.66
N GLU A 2 0.17 0.01 -25.80
CA GLU A 2 -1.26 0.21 -25.57
C GLU A 2 -1.66 -0.30 -24.18
N GLY A 3 -2.66 0.35 -23.57
CA GLY A 3 -3.37 -0.20 -22.42
C GLY A 3 -3.28 0.61 -21.13
N GLY A 4 -3.50 1.93 -21.20
CA GLY A 4 -3.92 2.68 -20.02
C GLY A 4 -5.24 2.11 -19.52
N ASN A 5 -5.18 1.27 -18.48
CA ASN A 5 -6.35 0.64 -17.88
C ASN A 5 -7.15 1.73 -17.15
N ILE A 6 -8.12 2.33 -17.85
CA ILE A 6 -9.05 3.32 -17.31
C ILE A 6 -9.85 2.58 -16.25
N SER A 7 -9.46 2.77 -14.99
CA SER A 7 -10.07 2.13 -13.83
C SER A 7 -11.60 2.08 -13.95
N LYS A 8 -12.14 0.86 -13.87
CA LYS A 8 -13.58 0.52 -13.94
C LYS A 8 -14.46 1.32 -12.96
N TYR A 9 -13.86 1.96 -11.96
CA TYR A 9 -14.54 2.59 -10.84
C TYR A 9 -14.64 4.12 -10.99
N ASN A 10 -15.80 4.67 -10.69
CA ASN A 10 -16.00 6.12 -10.62
C ASN A 10 -15.29 6.71 -9.39
N LEU A 11 -15.12 8.04 -9.35
CA LEU A 11 -14.39 8.71 -8.26
C LEU A 11 -14.95 8.37 -6.86
N ASN A 12 -16.26 8.23 -6.73
CA ASN A 12 -16.90 7.91 -5.45
C ASN A 12 -16.63 6.45 -5.02
N GLU A 13 -16.71 5.51 -5.96
CA GLU A 13 -16.38 4.10 -5.73
C GLU A 13 -14.91 3.94 -5.33
N LYS A 14 -14.00 4.64 -6.01
CA LYS A 14 -12.57 4.63 -5.64
C LYS A 14 -12.37 5.11 -4.20
N LYS A 15 -13.12 6.13 -3.74
CA LYS A 15 -13.04 6.59 -2.33
C LYS A 15 -13.52 5.53 -1.36
N GLN A 16 -14.61 4.82 -1.67
CA GLN A 16 -15.13 3.73 -0.83
C GLN A 16 -14.17 2.55 -0.77
N ILE A 17 -13.62 2.15 -1.91
CA ILE A 17 -12.60 1.09 -1.98
C ILE A 17 -11.36 1.49 -1.19
N MET A 18 -10.90 2.74 -1.31
CA MET A 18 -9.79 3.24 -0.48
C MET A 18 -10.13 3.17 1.01
N LYS A 19 -11.33 3.55 1.45
CA LYS A 19 -11.71 3.46 2.87
C LYS A 19 -11.64 2.03 3.41
N ASN A 20 -12.11 1.06 2.63
CA ASN A 20 -12.19 -0.33 3.06
C ASN A 20 -10.87 -1.10 2.92
N GLU A 21 -10.15 -0.91 1.81
CA GLU A 21 -8.95 -1.70 1.50
C GLU A 21 -7.65 -1.03 1.92
N TYR A 22 -7.58 0.31 2.00
CA TYR A 22 -6.35 1.02 2.35
C TYR A 22 -5.78 0.61 3.71
N PRO A 23 -6.59 0.37 4.78
CA PRO A 23 -6.04 -0.01 6.08
C PRO A 23 -5.23 -1.31 6.07
N ASN A 24 -5.61 -2.27 5.21
CA ASN A 24 -5.10 -3.65 5.24
C ASN A 24 -4.30 -4.07 3.99
N SER A 25 -4.19 -3.20 2.98
CA SER A 25 -3.55 -3.52 1.69
C SER A 25 -2.25 -2.78 1.45
N ASP A 26 -1.41 -3.34 0.57
CA ASP A 26 -0.24 -2.65 0.02
C ASP A 26 -0.66 -1.48 -0.88
N ASN A 27 -0.01 -0.33 -0.70
CA ASN A 27 -0.28 0.87 -1.50
C ASN A 27 -0.04 0.65 -3.00
N ASN A 28 1.03 -0.07 -3.37
CA ASN A 28 1.33 -0.39 -4.78
C ASN A 28 0.18 -1.18 -5.44
N LYS A 29 -0.30 -2.22 -4.76
CA LYS A 29 -1.36 -3.10 -5.28
C LYS A 29 -2.69 -2.36 -5.38
N LEU A 30 -3.06 -1.63 -4.34
CA LEU A 30 -4.29 -0.85 -4.32
C LEU A 30 -4.26 0.28 -5.36
N ALA A 31 -3.11 0.92 -5.55
CA ALA A 31 -2.93 1.96 -6.57
C ALA A 31 -3.10 1.38 -7.98
N LYS A 32 -2.44 0.26 -8.30
CA LYS A 32 -2.60 -0.44 -9.57
C LYS A 32 -4.06 -0.85 -9.83
N LYS A 33 -4.75 -1.39 -8.81
CA LYS A 33 -6.17 -1.76 -8.90
C LYS A 33 -7.08 -0.57 -9.23
N LEU A 34 -6.78 0.61 -8.68
CA LEU A 34 -7.56 1.84 -8.85
C LEU A 34 -7.10 2.71 -10.03
N GLY A 35 -6.08 2.27 -10.78
CA GLY A 35 -5.47 3.04 -11.87
C GLY A 35 -4.81 4.34 -11.38
N TYR A 36 -4.24 4.32 -10.17
CA TYR A 36 -3.48 5.43 -9.61
C TYR A 36 -2.00 5.10 -9.51
N THR A 37 -1.18 6.15 -9.46
CA THR A 37 0.19 6.02 -8.93
C THR A 37 0.13 5.91 -7.40
N GLU A 38 1.15 5.31 -6.81
CA GLU A 38 1.26 5.24 -5.34
C GLU A 38 1.23 6.62 -4.69
N SER A 39 1.91 7.59 -5.28
CA SER A 39 1.93 8.97 -4.81
C SER A 39 0.52 9.57 -4.81
N THR A 40 -0.23 9.41 -5.91
CA THR A 40 -1.61 9.89 -6.01
C THR A 40 -2.53 9.20 -5.00
N LEU A 41 -2.37 7.87 -4.82
CA LEU A 41 -3.13 7.12 -3.82
C LEU A 41 -2.85 7.65 -2.41
N ARG A 42 -1.58 7.85 -2.07
CA ARG A 42 -1.16 8.36 -0.75
C ARG A 42 -1.68 9.77 -0.50
N THR A 43 -1.55 10.70 -1.45
CA THR A 43 -2.07 12.05 -1.32
C THR A 43 -3.59 12.05 -1.11
N LYS A 44 -4.33 11.24 -1.87
CA LYS A 44 -5.79 11.11 -1.70
C LYS A 44 -6.14 10.48 -0.36
N ALA A 45 -5.44 9.44 0.07
CA ALA A 45 -5.65 8.80 1.37
C ALA A 45 -5.38 9.78 2.52
N SER A 46 -4.31 10.57 2.45
CA SER A 46 -4.00 11.61 3.43
C SER A 46 -5.09 12.69 3.49
N LYS A 47 -5.59 13.17 2.34
CA LYS A 47 -6.72 14.11 2.29
C LYS A 47 -8.00 13.54 2.88
N LEU A 48 -8.18 12.22 2.83
CA LEU A 48 -9.32 11.50 3.40
C LEU A 48 -9.10 11.07 4.85
N GLY A 49 -7.93 11.36 5.45
CA GLY A 49 -7.59 10.94 6.82
C GLY A 49 -7.42 9.43 6.99
N LEU A 50 -7.20 8.67 5.91
CA LEU A 50 -7.08 7.22 5.97
C LEU A 50 -5.72 6.81 6.54
N LYS A 51 -5.75 5.93 7.54
CA LYS A 51 -4.57 5.35 8.19
C LYS A 51 -4.51 3.85 7.94
N LYS A 52 -3.31 3.28 8.07
CA LYS A 52 -3.13 1.82 8.08
C LYS A 52 -3.66 1.25 9.38
N SER A 53 -4.22 0.04 9.32
CA SER A 53 -4.63 -0.67 10.53
C SER A 53 -3.39 -1.02 11.36
N GLU A 54 -3.58 -1.10 12.67
CA GLU A 54 -2.52 -1.47 13.60
C GLU A 54 -1.98 -2.87 13.28
N GLU A 55 -2.86 -3.81 12.91
CA GLU A 55 -2.48 -5.15 12.47
C GLU A 55 -1.57 -5.14 11.24
N TYR A 56 -1.91 -4.32 10.24
CA TYR A 56 -1.07 -4.16 9.06
C TYR A 56 0.30 -3.60 9.43
N MET A 57 0.33 -2.54 10.25
CA MET A 57 1.58 -1.94 10.71
C MET A 57 2.41 -2.94 11.52
N ASN A 58 1.80 -3.70 12.43
CA ASN A 58 2.46 -4.76 13.19
C ASN A 58 3.07 -5.84 12.29
N LYS A 59 2.38 -6.23 11.21
CA LYS A 59 2.92 -7.17 10.22
C LYS A 59 4.14 -6.60 9.50
N ILE A 60 4.12 -5.32 9.15
CA ILE A 60 5.26 -4.62 8.54
C ILE A 60 6.43 -4.54 9.53
N TYR A 61 6.18 -4.14 10.77
CA TYR A 61 7.20 -4.08 11.83
C TYR A 61 7.83 -5.45 12.12
N LYS A 62 7.01 -6.51 12.21
CA LYS A 62 7.50 -7.89 12.37
C LYS A 62 8.40 -8.31 11.20
N LYS A 63 7.97 -8.08 9.96
CA LYS A 63 8.80 -8.36 8.77
C LYS A 63 10.12 -7.61 8.77
N MET A 64 10.11 -6.34 9.18
CA MET A 64 11.31 -5.52 9.27
C MET A 64 12.29 -6.03 10.34
N GLN A 65 11.79 -6.54 11.46
CA GLN A 65 12.60 -7.12 12.53
C GLN A 65 13.17 -8.49 12.16
N THR A 66 12.41 -9.35 11.48
CA THR A 66 12.89 -10.68 11.07
C THR A 66 13.97 -10.58 10.00
N GLY A 67 13.87 -9.64 9.06
CA GLY A 67 14.90 -9.41 8.03
C GLY A 67 16.25 -8.88 8.57
N LYS A 68 16.32 -8.44 9.82
CA LYS A 68 17.60 -8.09 10.48
C LYS A 68 18.38 -9.32 10.98
N LYS A 69 17.78 -10.52 10.99
CA LYS A 69 18.47 -11.75 11.38
C LYS A 69 19.30 -12.35 10.24
N ASP A 70 18.94 -12.12 8.98
CA ASP A 70 19.66 -12.67 7.83
C ASP A 70 20.90 -11.85 7.44
N LYS A 71 20.93 -10.53 7.70
CA LYS A 71 22.09 -9.67 7.36
C LYS A 71 23.24 -9.67 8.38
N GLN A 72 23.15 -10.44 9.47
CA GLN A 72 24.22 -10.54 10.48
C GLN A 72 25.13 -11.78 10.32
N LYS A 73 24.92 -12.61 9.28
CA LYS A 73 25.74 -13.81 9.04
C LYS A 73 26.79 -13.70 7.92
N GLU A 74 26.82 -12.63 7.14
CA GLU A 74 27.81 -12.41 6.07
C GLU A 74 28.70 -11.20 6.39
N GLY A 75 29.59 -11.37 7.37
CA GLY A 75 30.54 -10.32 7.75
C GLY A 75 31.47 -10.70 8.90
N LYS A 76 31.76 -12.00 9.07
CA LYS A 76 32.85 -12.47 9.93
C LYS A 76 33.81 -13.30 9.11
N ILE A 77 34.81 -12.65 8.53
CA ILE A 77 36.14 -13.21 8.29
C ILE A 77 37.14 -12.08 8.50
#